data_AF-A0A8S0YK73-F1
#
_entry.id   AF-A0A8S0YK73-F1
#
_cell.length_a   1.000
_cell.length_b   1.000
_cell.length_c   1.000
_cell.angle_alpha   90.00
_cell.angle_beta   90.00
_cell.angle_gamma   90.00
#
_symmetry.space_group_name_H-M   'P 1'
#
loop_
_entity.id
_entity.type
_entity.pdbx_description
1 polymer ?
#
loop_
_entity_poly.entity_id
_entity_poly.type
_entity_poly.pdbx_seq_one_letter_code
_entity_poly.pdbx_strand_id
1 'polypeptide(L)'
;MLFCYRIKQFYWALTAKINRDDDSFIKSILNINELKLFSKLSIQEQKHSVKVAYDVQSICNDKFDKVNINLLLKAALLHDIGKIYKELNILDKSILVLGDRFSKGKLKKFSNNTKIKVYYEHAKLGKELLEKIENNSRLLYLVENHHDEKINDDLELDILRHCDKNN
;
A
#
# COMPACT_ATOMS: atom_id res chain seq x y z
N MET A 1 -9.34 7.21 23.18
CA MET A 1 -8.08 6.44 23.01
C MET A 1 -7.58 6.38 21.55
N LEU A 2 -8.45 6.34 20.53
CA LEU A 2 -8.07 6.29 19.10
C LEU A 2 -7.47 7.58 18.50
N PHE A 3 -7.87 8.76 18.98
CA PHE A 3 -7.47 10.04 18.39
C PHE A 3 -5.97 10.35 18.57
N CYS A 4 -5.46 10.18 19.79
CA CYS A 4 -4.03 10.38 20.09
C CYS A 4 -3.13 9.39 19.33
N TYR A 5 -3.62 8.16 19.09
CA TYR A 5 -2.90 7.16 18.30
C TYR A 5 -2.77 7.59 16.84
N ARG A 6 -3.84 8.10 16.22
CA ARG A 6 -3.80 8.64 14.84
C ARG A 6 -2.89 9.88 14.72
N ILE A 7 -2.83 10.74 15.74
CA ILE A 7 -1.87 11.87 15.78
C ILE A 7 -0.43 11.38 15.88
N LYS A 8 -0.17 10.34 16.68
CA LYS A 8 1.17 9.75 16.81
C LYS A 8 1.60 9.07 15.50
N GLN A 9 0.70 8.33 14.85
CA GLN A 9 0.94 7.77 13.51
C GLN A 9 1.27 8.88 12.51
N PHE A 10 0.52 9.98 12.53
CA PHE A 10 0.76 11.14 11.68
C PHE A 10 2.14 11.76 11.87
N TYR A 11 2.55 11.98 13.13
CA TYR A 11 3.88 12.53 13.43
C TYR A 11 5.01 11.55 13.05
N TRP A 12 4.83 10.25 13.28
CA TRP A 12 5.79 9.24 12.85
C TRP A 12 5.90 9.10 11.34
N ALA A 13 4.80 9.27 10.59
CA ALA A 13 4.82 9.29 9.14
C ALA A 13 5.61 10.50 8.60
N LEU A 14 5.51 11.65 9.28
CA LEU A 14 6.24 12.88 8.94
C LEU A 14 7.76 12.75 9.10
N THR A 15 8.24 12.01 10.11
CA THR A 15 9.67 11.89 10.42
C THR A 15 10.31 10.59 9.93
N ALA A 16 9.53 9.73 9.29
CA ALA A 16 9.94 8.39 8.87
C ALA A 16 11.02 8.42 7.77
N LYS A 17 12.06 7.59 7.93
CA LYS A 17 13.09 7.30 6.92
C LYS A 17 13.24 5.79 6.79
N ILE A 18 13.63 5.33 5.60
CA ILE A 18 14.10 3.96 5.39
C ILE A 18 15.47 3.82 6.07
N ASN A 19 15.57 2.93 7.05
CA ASN A 19 16.82 2.60 7.74
C ASN A 19 17.49 1.38 7.10
N ARG A 20 18.64 0.93 7.66
CA ARG A 20 19.40 -0.20 7.11
C ARG A 20 18.68 -1.53 7.23
N ASP A 21 17.90 -1.72 8.29
CA ASP A 21 17.14 -2.94 8.53
C ASP A 21 15.96 -3.03 7.56
N ASP A 22 15.26 -1.91 7.33
CA ASP A 22 14.22 -1.79 6.30
C ASP A 22 14.78 -2.13 4.92
N ASP A 23 15.91 -1.52 4.53
CA ASP A 23 16.54 -1.76 3.22
C ASP A 23 16.95 -3.24 3.04
N SER A 24 17.51 -3.85 4.07
CA SER A 24 17.89 -5.26 4.06
C SER A 24 16.65 -6.17 3.96
N PHE A 25 15.58 -5.82 4.68
CA PHE A 25 14.31 -6.54 4.64
C PHE A 25 13.66 -6.46 3.24
N ILE A 26 13.56 -5.26 2.65
CA ILE A 26 13.02 -5.07 1.30
C ILE A 26 13.81 -5.92 0.29
N LYS A 27 15.14 -5.86 0.33
CA LYS A 27 16.03 -6.59 -0.60
C LYS A 27 15.97 -8.10 -0.44
N SER A 28 15.58 -8.59 0.74
CA SER A 28 15.37 -10.02 0.95
C SER A 28 14.09 -10.56 0.29
N ILE A 29 13.13 -9.68 -0.04
CA ILE A 29 11.80 -10.04 -0.58
C ILE A 29 11.68 -9.68 -2.06
N LEU A 30 12.10 -8.49 -2.46
CA LEU A 30 11.92 -7.96 -3.80
C LEU A 30 13.09 -8.31 -4.73
N ASN A 31 12.77 -8.69 -5.97
CA ASN A 31 13.77 -8.81 -7.02
C ASN A 31 14.22 -7.42 -7.52
N ILE A 32 15.23 -7.38 -8.39
CA ILE A 32 15.83 -6.12 -8.83
C ILE A 32 14.88 -5.22 -9.63
N ASN A 33 13.92 -5.78 -10.37
CA ASN A 33 12.95 -5.01 -11.15
C ASN A 33 11.85 -4.45 -10.24
N GLU A 34 11.39 -5.23 -9.27
CA GLU A 34 10.44 -4.81 -8.24
C GLU A 34 11.04 -3.72 -7.36
N LEU A 35 12.30 -3.87 -6.94
CA LEU A 35 13.02 -2.86 -6.16
C LEU A 35 13.15 -1.53 -6.91
N LYS A 36 13.37 -1.57 -8.23
CA LYS A 36 13.39 -0.38 -9.09
C LYS A 36 12.04 0.30 -9.21
N LEU A 37 10.93 -0.43 -9.10
CA LEU A 37 9.59 0.19 -9.02
C LEU A 37 9.38 0.77 -7.63
N PHE A 38 9.62 -0.02 -6.58
CA PHE A 38 9.44 0.37 -5.19
C PHE A 38 10.22 1.64 -4.83
N SER A 39 11.47 1.77 -5.28
CA SER A 39 12.31 2.92 -4.98
C SER A 39 11.84 4.25 -5.58
N LYS A 40 10.87 4.23 -6.52
CA LYS A 40 10.25 5.42 -7.09
C LYS A 40 9.12 5.99 -6.23
N LEU A 41 8.64 5.23 -5.24
CA LEU A 41 7.70 5.74 -4.24
C LEU A 41 8.34 6.85 -3.41
N SER A 42 7.54 7.76 -2.86
CA SER A 42 8.07 8.70 -1.85
C SER A 42 8.56 7.92 -0.63
N ILE A 43 9.50 8.48 0.13
CA ILE A 43 10.04 7.82 1.34
C ILE A 43 8.93 7.47 2.34
N GLN A 44 7.87 8.27 2.39
CA GLN A 44 6.71 8.05 3.25
C GLN A 44 5.94 6.80 2.81
N GLU A 45 5.64 6.65 1.51
CA GLU A 45 4.97 5.46 0.99
C GLU A 45 5.85 4.23 1.10
N GLN A 46 7.17 4.34 0.84
CA GLN A 46 8.09 3.22 1.06
C GLN A 46 8.04 2.75 2.52
N LYS A 47 8.11 3.68 3.48
CA LYS A 47 8.08 3.33 4.90
C LYS A 47 6.73 2.77 5.33
N HIS A 48 5.62 3.27 4.77
CA HIS A 48 4.28 2.71 4.95
C HIS A 48 4.27 1.24 4.53
N SER A 49 4.61 0.95 3.27
CA SER A 49 4.63 -0.41 2.74
C SER A 49 5.54 -1.35 3.53
N VAL A 50 6.71 -0.88 4.01
CA VAL A 50 7.59 -1.67 4.88
C VAL A 50 6.91 -2.04 6.20
N LYS A 51 6.20 -1.11 6.84
CA LYS A 51 5.48 -1.42 8.08
C LYS A 51 4.34 -2.41 7.84
N VAL A 52 3.58 -2.25 6.76
CA VAL A 52 2.55 -3.21 6.35
C VAL A 52 3.16 -4.60 6.18
N ALA A 53 4.34 -4.70 5.53
CA ALA A 53 5.05 -5.96 5.36
C ALA A 53 5.56 -6.55 6.68
N TYR A 54 6.03 -5.73 7.63
CA TYR A 54 6.37 -6.22 8.98
C TYR A 54 5.14 -6.74 9.74
N ASP A 55 4.00 -6.06 9.66
CA ASP A 55 2.76 -6.51 10.30
C ASP A 55 2.26 -7.83 9.67
N VAL A 56 2.35 -7.97 8.34
CA VAL A 56 2.10 -9.24 7.64
C VAL A 56 3.03 -10.33 8.17
N GLN A 57 4.33 -10.07 8.27
CA GLN A 57 5.30 -11.05 8.78
C GLN A 57 4.95 -11.48 10.21
N SER A 58 4.61 -10.53 11.07
CA SER A 58 4.24 -10.81 12.46
C SER A 58 2.98 -11.66 12.56
N ILE A 59 1.92 -11.32 11.82
CA ILE A 59 0.64 -12.03 11.88
C ILE A 59 0.78 -13.45 11.33
N CYS A 60 1.55 -13.62 10.24
CA CYS A 60 1.73 -14.92 9.60
C CYS A 60 2.73 -15.84 10.32
N ASN A 61 3.68 -15.30 11.10
CA ASN A 61 4.55 -16.11 11.95
C ASN A 61 3.75 -16.87 13.04
N ASP A 62 2.66 -16.27 13.53
CA ASP A 62 1.85 -16.84 14.61
C ASP A 62 0.71 -17.73 14.09
N LYS A 63 0.37 -17.64 12.80
CA LYS A 63 -0.78 -18.31 12.21
C LYS A 63 -0.53 -18.56 10.72
N PHE A 64 -0.88 -19.77 10.25
CA PHE A 64 -1.20 -20.14 8.86
C PHE A 64 -0.14 -20.91 8.04
N ASP A 65 -0.25 -22.24 8.04
CA ASP A 65 0.21 -23.13 6.94
C ASP A 65 -0.58 -22.92 5.62
N LYS A 66 -1.55 -21.99 5.59
CA LYS A 66 -2.56 -21.86 4.53
C LYS A 66 -2.35 -20.68 3.57
N VAL A 67 -1.34 -19.83 3.80
CA VAL A 67 -1.08 -18.63 2.99
C VAL A 67 0.33 -18.66 2.41
N ASN A 68 0.51 -18.07 1.24
CA ASN A 68 1.84 -17.89 0.66
C ASN A 68 2.48 -16.62 1.24
N ILE A 69 3.17 -16.76 2.38
CA ILE A 69 3.76 -15.63 3.09
C ILE A 69 4.73 -14.81 2.21
N ASN A 70 5.54 -15.45 1.37
CA ASN A 70 6.48 -14.75 0.50
C ASN A 70 5.75 -13.87 -0.52
N LEU A 71 4.66 -14.38 -1.09
CA LEU A 71 3.82 -13.62 -2.01
C LEU A 71 3.13 -12.45 -1.31
N LEU A 72 2.64 -12.67 -0.08
CA LEU A 72 1.92 -11.66 0.69
C LEU A 72 2.85 -10.53 1.16
N LEU A 73 4.08 -10.85 1.56
CA LEU A 73 5.11 -9.86 1.88
C LEU A 73 5.45 -9.01 0.65
N LYS A 74 5.57 -9.65 -0.52
CA LYS A 74 5.77 -8.93 -1.79
C LYS A 74 4.57 -8.03 -2.11
N ALA A 75 3.34 -8.53 -1.93
CA ALA A 75 2.12 -7.73 -2.11
C ALA A 75 2.08 -6.53 -1.16
N ALA A 76 2.43 -6.71 0.12
CA ALA A 76 2.51 -5.64 1.10
C ALA A 76 3.51 -4.55 0.71
N LEU A 77 4.69 -4.92 0.20
CA LEU A 77 5.67 -3.95 -0.28
C LEU A 77 5.19 -3.19 -1.54
N LEU A 78 4.43 -3.87 -2.42
CA LEU A 78 4.12 -3.35 -3.75
C LEU A 78 2.69 -2.82 -3.95
N HIS A 79 1.76 -3.01 -3.00
CA HIS A 79 0.34 -2.66 -3.18
C HIS A 79 0.12 -1.20 -3.60
N ASP A 80 1.00 -0.31 -3.11
CA ASP A 80 0.90 1.13 -3.29
C ASP A 80 1.72 1.71 -4.45
N ILE A 81 2.39 0.90 -5.27
CA ILE A 81 3.29 1.41 -6.33
C ILE A 81 2.58 2.27 -7.39
N GLY A 82 1.25 2.19 -7.51
CA GLY A 82 0.50 3.13 -8.35
C GLY A 82 0.60 4.59 -7.89
N LYS A 83 1.02 4.86 -6.65
CA LYS A 83 1.27 6.21 -6.14
C LYS A 83 2.54 6.86 -6.72
N ILE A 84 3.38 6.11 -7.45
CA ILE A 84 4.53 6.66 -8.20
C ILE A 84 4.09 7.76 -9.19
N TYR A 85 2.88 7.66 -9.74
CA TYR A 85 2.37 8.63 -10.71
C TYR A 85 2.18 10.03 -10.11
N LYS A 86 1.89 10.13 -8.80
CA LYS A 86 1.78 11.41 -8.12
C LYS A 86 1.92 11.24 -6.61
N GLU A 87 2.93 11.88 -6.05
CA GLU A 87 3.02 12.05 -4.61
C GLU A 87 1.87 12.93 -4.09
N LEU A 88 1.10 12.37 -3.15
CA LEU A 88 0.09 13.09 -2.40
C LEU A 88 0.72 13.53 -1.08
N ASN A 89 0.96 14.84 -0.94
CA ASN A 89 1.42 15.35 0.34
C ASN A 89 0.29 15.25 1.39
N ILE A 90 0.62 15.51 2.64
CA ILE A 90 -0.32 15.39 3.76
C ILE A 90 -1.56 16.29 3.59
N LEU A 91 -1.38 17.50 3.07
CA LEU A 91 -2.49 18.42 2.82
C LEU A 91 -3.40 17.87 1.71
N ASP A 92 -2.82 17.37 0.62
CA ASP A 92 -3.55 16.72 -0.47
C ASP A 92 -4.35 15.54 0.06
N LYS A 93 -3.73 14.63 0.83
CA LYS A 93 -4.40 13.48 1.43
C LYS A 93 -5.56 13.92 2.33
N SER A 94 -5.34 14.92 3.19
CA SER A 94 -6.37 15.42 4.10
C SER A 94 -7.56 16.04 3.36
N ILE A 95 -7.29 16.85 2.33
CA ILE A 95 -8.33 17.47 1.49
C ILE A 95 -9.09 16.39 0.70
N LEU A 96 -8.39 15.42 0.11
CA LEU A 96 -8.99 14.34 -0.67
C LEU A 96 -9.86 13.43 0.19
N VAL A 97 -9.38 13.01 1.37
CA VAL A 97 -10.15 12.16 2.30
C VAL A 97 -11.39 12.89 2.82
N LEU A 98 -11.25 14.14 3.26
CA LEU A 98 -12.40 14.93 3.73
C LEU A 98 -13.38 15.21 2.59
N GLY A 99 -12.87 15.64 1.43
CA GLY A 99 -13.67 15.93 0.26
C GLY A 99 -14.39 14.71 -0.29
N ASP A 100 -13.75 13.53 -0.31
CA ASP A 100 -14.38 12.27 -0.70
C ASP A 100 -15.56 11.94 0.23
N ARG A 101 -15.33 12.05 1.55
CA ARG A 101 -16.36 11.82 2.56
C ARG A 101 -17.55 12.77 2.42
N PHE A 102 -17.31 14.07 2.25
CA PHE A 102 -18.38 15.06 2.07
C PHE A 102 -19.10 14.91 0.73
N SER A 103 -18.37 14.55 -0.33
CA SER A 103 -18.92 14.40 -1.67
C SER A 103 -19.56 13.04 -1.92
N LYS A 104 -19.38 12.07 -1.01
CA LYS A 104 -19.79 10.67 -1.15
C LYS A 104 -19.26 10.03 -2.45
N GLY A 105 -17.95 10.15 -2.70
CA GLY A 105 -17.32 9.57 -3.90
C GLY A 105 -17.45 10.42 -5.17
N LYS A 106 -18.17 11.54 -5.15
CA LYS A 106 -18.39 12.36 -6.35
C LYS A 106 -17.12 13.07 -6.83
N LEU A 107 -16.04 13.13 -6.04
CA LEU A 107 -14.76 13.64 -6.52
C LEU A 107 -14.17 12.79 -7.64
N LYS A 108 -14.53 11.50 -7.74
CA LYS A 108 -14.05 10.60 -8.80
C LYS A 108 -14.27 11.13 -10.22
N LYS A 109 -15.31 11.94 -10.44
CA LYS A 109 -15.60 12.57 -11.74
C LYS A 109 -14.52 13.57 -12.21
N PHE A 110 -13.64 13.99 -11.31
CA PHE A 110 -12.52 14.90 -11.58
C PHE A 110 -11.19 14.14 -11.75
N SER A 111 -11.23 12.88 -12.20
CA SER A 111 -10.05 12.05 -12.47
C SER A 111 -9.11 12.61 -13.55
N ASN A 112 -9.51 13.66 -14.28
CA ASN A 112 -8.59 14.46 -15.09
C ASN A 112 -7.48 15.10 -14.25
N ASN A 113 -7.71 15.32 -12.95
CA ASN A 113 -6.67 15.71 -12.01
C ASN A 113 -5.89 14.46 -11.54
N THR A 114 -4.59 14.45 -11.77
CA THR A 114 -3.72 13.31 -11.44
C THR A 114 -3.75 12.93 -9.96
N LYS A 115 -3.91 13.88 -9.03
CA LYS A 115 -3.99 13.59 -7.59
C LYS A 115 -5.27 12.82 -7.26
N ILE A 116 -6.39 13.27 -7.82
CA ILE A 116 -7.69 12.59 -7.66
C ILE A 116 -7.64 11.21 -8.31
N LYS A 117 -7.03 11.10 -9.50
CA LYS A 117 -6.85 9.81 -10.17
C LYS A 117 -6.05 8.84 -9.30
N VAL A 118 -4.88 9.24 -8.81
CA VAL A 118 -4.04 8.39 -7.94
C VAL A 118 -4.80 8.01 -6.67
N TYR A 119 -5.51 8.94 -6.04
CA TYR A 119 -6.30 8.63 -4.84
C TYR A 119 -7.30 7.49 -5.07
N TYR A 120 -8.04 7.50 -6.19
CA TYR A 120 -9.05 6.46 -6.46
C TYR A 120 -8.54 5.23 -7.21
N GLU A 121 -7.46 5.35 -7.99
CA GLU A 121 -7.07 4.33 -8.99
C GLU A 121 -5.65 3.80 -8.78
N HIS A 122 -4.93 4.18 -7.72
CA HIS A 122 -3.55 3.70 -7.52
C HIS A 122 -3.45 2.17 -7.44
N ALA A 123 -4.44 1.45 -6.93
CA ALA A 123 -4.43 -0.02 -6.95
C ALA A 123 -4.38 -0.57 -8.38
N LYS A 124 -5.26 -0.08 -9.26
CA LYS A 124 -5.29 -0.44 -10.68
C LYS A 124 -4.02 -0.02 -11.41
N LEU A 125 -3.58 1.23 -11.21
CA LEU A 125 -2.34 1.76 -11.79
C LEU A 125 -1.12 0.96 -11.30
N GLY A 126 -1.13 0.51 -10.05
CA GLY A 126 -0.09 -0.32 -9.45
C GLY A 126 -0.01 -1.68 -10.13
N LYS A 127 -1.16 -2.34 -10.35
CA LYS A 127 -1.23 -3.57 -11.12
C LYS A 127 -0.73 -3.39 -12.56
N GLU A 128 -1.14 -2.32 -13.26
CA GLU A 128 -0.67 -1.98 -14.62
C GLU A 128 0.84 -1.69 -14.70
N LEU A 129 1.44 -1.18 -13.62
CA LEU A 129 2.90 -1.03 -13.53
C LEU A 129 3.59 -2.37 -13.28
N LEU A 130 3.03 -3.19 -12.40
CA LEU A 130 3.63 -4.45 -11.97
C LEU A 130 3.59 -5.52 -13.07
N GLU A 131 2.49 -5.59 -13.83
CA GLU A 131 2.32 -6.57 -14.91
C GLU A 131 3.36 -6.47 -16.03
N LYS A 132 4.07 -5.33 -16.12
CA LYS A 132 5.16 -5.14 -17.08
C LYS A 132 6.43 -5.90 -16.71
N ILE A 133 6.56 -6.31 -15.45
CA ILE A 133 7.77 -6.95 -14.92
C ILE A 133 7.49 -8.26 -14.18
N GLU A 134 6.22 -8.60 -13.93
CA GLU A 134 5.79 -9.74 -13.14
C GLU A 134 4.53 -10.36 -13.75
N ASN A 135 4.46 -11.70 -13.75
CA ASN A 135 3.38 -12.48 -14.36
C ASN A 135 2.56 -13.27 -13.32
N ASN A 136 2.93 -13.20 -12.03
CA ASN A 136 2.20 -13.87 -10.97
C ASN A 136 0.79 -13.25 -10.80
N SER A 137 -0.22 -13.93 -11.33
CA SER A 137 -1.62 -13.48 -11.32
C SER A 137 -2.15 -13.22 -9.91
N ARG A 138 -1.69 -13.99 -8.92
CA ARG A 138 -2.12 -13.82 -7.53
C ARG A 138 -1.55 -12.56 -6.90
N LEU A 139 -0.29 -12.22 -7.17
CA LEU A 139 0.29 -10.95 -6.73
C LEU A 139 -0.43 -9.77 -7.37
N LEU A 140 -0.64 -9.81 -8.69
CA LEU A 140 -1.34 -8.76 -9.43
C LEU A 140 -2.76 -8.56 -8.89
N TYR A 141 -3.46 -9.65 -8.58
CA TYR A 141 -4.77 -9.63 -7.96
C TYR A 141 -4.76 -8.95 -6.58
N LEU A 142 -3.82 -9.31 -5.71
CA LEU A 142 -3.71 -8.68 -4.38
C LEU A 142 -3.43 -7.18 -4.49
N VAL A 143 -2.54 -6.76 -5.38
CA VAL A 143 -2.21 -5.35 -5.63
C VAL A 143 -3.41 -4.59 -6.21
N GLU A 144 -4.17 -5.17 -7.13
CA GLU A 144 -5.33 -4.47 -7.73
C GLU A 144 -6.50 -4.30 -6.76
N ASN A 145 -6.70 -5.27 -5.87
CA ASN A 145 -7.92 -5.40 -5.08
C ASN A 145 -7.76 -5.05 -3.60
N HIS A 146 -6.59 -4.57 -3.15
CA HIS A 146 -6.34 -4.26 -1.74
C HIS A 146 -7.25 -3.15 -1.14
N HIS A 147 -8.04 -2.45 -1.96
CA HIS A 147 -9.08 -1.53 -1.49
C HIS A 147 -10.51 -1.98 -1.75
N ASP A 148 -10.73 -3.11 -2.44
CA ASP A 148 -12.08 -3.59 -2.73
C ASP A 148 -12.64 -4.34 -1.52
N GLU A 149 -13.45 -3.64 -0.73
CA GLU A 149 -14.12 -4.19 0.45
C GLU A 149 -15.30 -5.12 0.11
N LYS A 150 -15.68 -5.25 -1.16
CA LYS A 150 -16.76 -6.17 -1.58
C LYS A 150 -16.25 -7.60 -1.75
N ILE A 151 -14.94 -7.77 -1.96
CA ILE A 151 -14.31 -9.09 -2.06
C ILE A 151 -14.14 -9.65 -0.66
N ASN A 152 -14.80 -10.77 -0.42
CA ASN A 152 -14.75 -11.54 0.83
C ASN A 152 -14.15 -12.93 0.56
N ASP A 153 -13.91 -13.68 1.63
CA ASP A 153 -13.42 -15.07 1.58
C ASP A 153 -12.04 -15.23 0.92
N ASP A 154 -11.20 -14.20 1.02
CA ASP A 154 -9.83 -14.20 0.53
C ASP A 154 -8.87 -13.86 1.67
N LEU A 155 -8.32 -14.90 2.30
CA LEU A 155 -7.52 -14.75 3.51
C LEU A 155 -6.28 -13.87 3.32
N GLU A 156 -5.58 -13.99 2.18
CA GLU A 156 -4.38 -13.16 1.92
C GLU A 156 -4.77 -11.70 1.69
N LEU A 157 -5.86 -11.44 0.96
CA LEU A 157 -6.37 -10.09 0.74
C LEU A 157 -6.91 -9.48 2.04
N ASP A 158 -7.54 -10.29 2.90
CA ASP A 158 -8.01 -9.88 4.23
C ASP A 158 -6.84 -9.47 5.13
N ILE A 159 -5.77 -10.27 5.15
CA ILE A 159 -4.56 -9.95 5.93
C ILE A 159 -3.93 -8.66 5.38
N LEU A 160 -3.75 -8.55 4.06
CA LEU A 160 -3.17 -7.35 3.43
C LEU A 160 -3.96 -6.10 3.81
N ARG A 161 -5.30 -6.14 3.67
CA ARG A 161 -6.20 -5.04 4.04
C ARG A 161 -6.14 -4.69 5.52
N HIS A 162 -6.05 -5.71 6.38
CA HIS A 162 -5.95 -5.51 7.81
C HIS A 162 -4.67 -4.77 8.19
N CYS A 163 -3.52 -5.21 7.67
CA CYS A 163 -2.23 -4.58 7.92
C CYS A 163 -2.15 -3.16 7.35
N ASP A 164 -2.67 -2.93 6.14
CA ASP A 164 -2.69 -1.61 5.50
C ASP A 164 -3.50 -0.59 6.32
N LYS A 165 -4.72 -0.95 6.76
CA LYS A 165 -5.59 -0.08 7.57
C LYS A 165 -5.00 0.33 8.93
N ASN A 166 -4.07 -0.47 9.45
CA ASN A 166 -3.43 -0.26 10.75
C ASN A 166 -2.20 0.66 10.67
N ASN A 167 -1.68 0.96 9.49
CA ASN A 167 -0.50 1.81 9.27
C ASN A 167 -0.85 3.21 8.75
#